data_AF-A0A9E7B6Q8-F1
#
_entry.id   AF-A0A9E7B6Q8-F1
#
_cell.length_a   1.000
_cell.length_b   1.000
_cell.length_c   1.000
_cell.angle_alpha   90.00
_cell.angle_beta   90.00
_cell.angle_gamma   90.00
#
_symmetry.space_group_name_H-M   'P 1'
#
loop_
_entity.id
_entity.type
_entity.pdbx_description
1 polymer ?
#
loop_
_entity_poly.entity_id
_entity_poly.type
_entity_poly.pdbx_seq_one_letter_code
_entity_poly.pdbx_strand_id
1 'polypeptide(L)'
;MKQLLLITLVFAFLGSFAQREEFYIQGQVVDAKKNPVADAHVFNERNSSKFVSRSNGIFDVWVLPGDSIIITHISFIRKVVTVHQLMVNPVVQLEIDTINIRSVNVSASQRTDYEKAMTNIQRIEFDFRPSPEDGFTESERMKVLMQSEDEIQRVSASSVSLVRFSPSEEIGKLISKRKKKKEARQFSSSKETEEKE
;
A
#
# COMPACT_ATOMS: atom_id res chain seq x y z
N MET A 1 42.10 31.32 4.62
CA MET A 1 40.96 30.83 3.81
C MET A 1 40.57 29.40 4.11
N LYS A 2 41.50 28.42 4.14
CA LYS A 2 41.18 27.00 4.43
C LYS A 2 40.52 26.76 5.81
N GLN A 3 40.92 27.48 6.85
CA GLN A 3 40.35 27.33 8.20
C GLN A 3 38.93 27.92 8.32
N LEU A 4 38.64 29.02 7.62
CA LEU A 4 37.28 29.59 7.58
C LEU A 4 36.31 28.60 6.91
N LEU A 5 36.73 27.97 5.81
CA LEU A 5 35.94 26.97 5.08
C LEU A 5 35.64 25.73 5.94
N LEU A 6 36.60 25.30 6.76
CA LEU A 6 36.40 24.21 7.71
C LEU A 6 35.37 24.57 8.77
N ILE A 7 35.41 25.79 9.30
CA ILE A 7 34.46 26.27 10.31
C ILE A 7 33.05 26.36 9.73
N THR A 8 32.86 26.92 8.54
CA THR A 8 31.54 26.95 7.88
C THR A 8 31.01 25.54 7.59
N LEU A 9 31.89 24.62 7.20
CA LEU A 9 31.52 23.22 6.96
C LEU A 9 31.03 22.55 8.25
N VAL A 10 31.73 22.75 9.37
CA VAL A 10 31.34 22.18 10.68
C VAL A 10 30.00 22.75 11.15
N PHE A 11 29.77 24.07 11.02
CA PHE A 11 28.48 24.67 11.37
C PHE A 11 27.32 24.19 10.48
N ALA A 12 27.57 23.95 9.19
CA ALA A 12 26.56 23.38 8.29
C ALA A 12 26.16 21.94 8.67
N PHE A 13 27.10 21.12 9.14
CA PHE A 13 26.81 19.76 9.60
C PHE A 13 26.08 19.72 10.94
N LEU A 14 26.36 20.65 11.85
CA LEU A 14 25.67 20.73 13.15
C LEU A 14 24.19 21.07 13.00
N GLY A 15 23.83 21.91 12.03
CA GLY A 15 22.42 22.25 11.75
C GLY A 15 21.56 21.11 11.22
N SER A 16 22.16 20.04 10.65
CA SER A 16 21.42 18.90 10.11
C SER A 16 20.83 17.99 11.19
N PHE A 17 21.32 18.03 12.42
CA PHE A 17 20.85 17.15 13.51
C PHE A 17 19.61 17.68 14.25
N ALA A 18 19.24 18.95 14.07
CA ALA A 18 18.14 19.59 14.80
C ALA A 18 16.75 19.47 14.12
N GLN A 19 16.64 18.84 12.95
CA GLN A 19 15.42 18.90 12.13
C GLN A 19 14.40 17.77 12.36
N ARG A 20 14.55 16.93 13.40
CA ARG A 20 13.67 15.77 13.63
C ARG A 20 13.27 15.62 15.09
N GLU A 21 12.63 16.64 15.65
CA GLU A 21 11.94 16.47 16.93
C GLU A 21 10.53 15.93 16.68
N GLU A 22 10.25 14.77 17.29
CA GLU A 22 8.90 14.22 17.34
C GLU A 22 8.05 15.11 18.24
N PHE A 23 6.80 15.34 17.83
CA PHE A 23 5.83 16.08 18.62
C PHE A 23 4.60 15.22 18.90
N TYR A 24 3.86 15.64 19.91
CA TYR A 24 2.67 14.95 20.37
C TYR A 24 1.43 15.52 19.69
N ILE A 25 0.60 14.66 19.10
CA ILE A 25 -0.68 15.05 18.53
C ILE A 25 -1.82 14.27 19.20
N GLN A 26 -2.90 14.98 19.46
CA GLN A 26 -4.14 14.43 19.97
C GLN A 26 -5.21 14.55 18.88
N GLY A 27 -5.91 13.45 18.63
CA GLY A 27 -7.01 13.39 17.67
C GLY A 27 -8.20 12.61 18.22
N GLN A 28 -9.32 12.64 17.50
CA GLN A 28 -10.52 11.90 17.84
C GLN A 28 -11.01 11.08 16.64
N VAL A 29 -11.35 9.81 16.88
CA VAL A 29 -11.97 8.93 15.89
C VAL A 29 -13.48 8.90 16.11
N VAL A 30 -14.23 9.12 15.03
CA VAL A 30 -15.70 9.11 15.05
C VAL A 30 -16.27 8.27 13.91
N ASP A 31 -17.50 7.78 14.07
CA ASP A 31 -18.25 7.11 13.01
C ASP A 31 -18.94 8.13 12.08
N ALA A 32 -19.64 7.63 11.05
CA ALA A 32 -20.40 8.47 10.13
C ALA A 32 -21.55 9.27 10.78
N LYS A 33 -21.99 8.88 11.97
CA LYS A 33 -23.00 9.56 12.79
C LYS A 33 -22.37 10.47 13.86
N LYS A 34 -21.04 10.66 13.83
CA LYS A 34 -20.24 11.44 14.80
C LYS A 34 -20.19 10.84 16.21
N ASN A 35 -20.52 9.57 16.38
CA ASN A 35 -20.30 8.88 17.65
C ASN A 35 -18.81 8.54 17.79
N PRO A 36 -18.23 8.63 19.00
CA PRO A 36 -16.84 8.26 19.23
C PRO A 36 -16.61 6.76 19.00
N VAL A 37 -15.47 6.42 18.39
CA VAL A 37 -15.07 5.03 18.17
C VAL A 37 -13.96 4.67 19.17
N ALA A 38 -14.31 3.86 20.16
CA ALA A 38 -13.37 3.29 21.12
C ALA A 38 -12.56 2.14 20.50
N ASP A 39 -11.42 1.81 21.12
CA ASP A 39 -10.57 0.67 20.77
C ASP A 39 -10.09 0.65 19.30
N ALA A 40 -10.05 1.81 18.64
CA ALA A 40 -9.47 1.94 17.32
C ALA A 40 -7.94 1.91 17.44
N HIS A 41 -7.29 1.03 16.69
CA HIS A 41 -5.86 0.95 16.63
C HIS A 41 -5.31 2.08 15.75
N VAL A 42 -4.33 2.79 16.29
CA VAL A 42 -3.64 3.90 15.63
C VAL A 42 -2.18 3.50 15.44
N PHE A 43 -1.75 3.41 14.20
CA PHE A 43 -0.43 2.93 13.82
C PHE A 43 0.32 4.00 13.04
N ASN A 44 1.52 4.37 13.50
CA ASN A 44 2.41 5.23 12.72
C ASN A 44 3.24 4.35 11.76
N GLU A 45 3.12 4.60 10.46
CA GLU A 45 3.78 3.81 9.41
C GLU A 45 5.31 3.85 9.52
N ARG A 46 5.89 4.97 9.95
CA ARG A 46 7.34 5.18 10.00
C ARG A 46 8.01 4.33 11.08
N ASN A 47 7.52 4.39 12.31
CA ASN A 47 8.17 3.80 13.48
C ASN A 47 7.44 2.56 14.02
N SER A 48 6.34 2.16 13.37
CA SER A 48 5.49 1.04 13.78
C SER A 48 4.93 1.14 15.20
N SER A 49 4.88 2.34 15.78
CA SER A 49 4.30 2.57 17.09
C SER A 49 2.79 2.35 17.03
N LYS A 50 2.26 1.69 18.07
CA LYS A 50 0.86 1.30 18.19
C LYS A 50 0.23 2.00 19.38
N PHE A 51 -0.86 2.68 19.12
CA PHE A 51 -1.71 3.33 20.13
C PHE A 51 -3.14 2.87 19.93
N VAL A 52 -4.00 3.13 20.92
CA VAL A 52 -5.41 2.74 20.90
C VAL A 52 -6.25 3.92 21.34
N SER A 53 -7.39 4.16 20.67
CA SER A 53 -8.33 5.19 21.08
C SER A 53 -9.03 4.82 22.39
N ARG A 54 -9.25 5.81 23.24
CA ARG A 54 -9.98 5.65 24.50
C ARG A 54 -11.48 5.51 24.26
N SER A 55 -12.25 5.28 25.33
CA SER A 55 -13.71 5.17 25.29
C SER A 55 -14.44 6.38 24.68
N ASN A 56 -13.84 7.56 24.72
CA ASN A 56 -14.34 8.79 24.11
C ASN A 56 -13.85 9.01 22.66
N GLY A 57 -13.20 8.02 22.07
CA GLY A 57 -12.63 8.06 20.72
C GLY A 57 -11.34 8.86 20.60
N ILE A 58 -10.82 9.43 21.68
CA ILE A 58 -9.59 10.23 21.65
C ILE A 58 -8.37 9.31 21.61
N PHE A 59 -7.44 9.61 20.72
CA PHE A 59 -6.14 8.97 20.62
C PHE A 59 -5.02 10.00 20.71
N ASP A 60 -3.87 9.52 21.16
CA ASP A 60 -2.67 10.31 21.36
C ASP A 60 -1.46 9.59 20.77
N VAL A 61 -0.62 10.29 20.02
CA VAL A 61 0.48 9.66 19.29
C VAL A 61 1.65 10.63 19.08
N TRP A 62 2.87 10.09 19.16
CA TRP A 62 4.10 10.81 18.83
C TRP A 62 4.42 10.68 17.34
N VAL A 63 4.61 11.80 16.67
CA VAL A 63 4.69 11.88 15.20
C VAL A 63 5.67 12.94 14.72
N LEU A 64 6.08 12.81 13.45
CA LEU A 64 6.70 13.88 12.67
C LEU A 64 5.69 14.49 11.68
N PRO A 65 5.88 15.74 11.22
CA PRO A 65 4.89 16.42 10.37
C PRO A 65 4.58 15.71 9.05
N GLY A 66 5.53 14.90 8.56
CA GLY A 66 5.42 14.13 7.32
C GLY A 66 5.00 12.66 7.53
N ASP A 67 4.68 12.25 8.75
CA ASP A 67 4.27 10.86 9.00
C ASP A 67 2.84 10.59 8.49
N SER A 68 2.59 9.32 8.16
CA SER A 68 1.27 8.78 7.86
C SER A 68 0.80 7.90 9.00
N ILE A 69 -0.45 8.10 9.42
CA ILE A 69 -1.11 7.35 10.48
C ILE A 69 -2.19 6.47 9.86
N ILE A 70 -2.16 5.19 10.21
CA ILE A 70 -3.16 4.21 9.82
C ILE A 70 -4.06 3.97 11.02
N ILE A 71 -5.36 4.18 10.84
CA ILE A 71 -6.38 3.95 11.86
C ILE A 71 -7.22 2.76 11.42
N THR A 72 -7.32 1.74 12.27
CA THR A 72 -8.08 0.52 12.02
C THR A 72 -8.96 0.15 13.20
N HIS A 73 -10.10 -0.47 12.90
CA HIS A 73 -11.01 -1.03 13.89
C HIS A 73 -11.76 -2.19 13.25
N ILE A 74 -12.17 -3.20 14.02
CA ILE A 74 -12.75 -4.44 13.49
C ILE A 74 -14.02 -4.22 12.64
N SER A 75 -14.78 -3.18 12.95
CA SER A 75 -16.07 -2.87 12.30
C SER A 75 -15.99 -1.82 11.19
N PHE A 76 -14.80 -1.25 10.93
CA PHE A 76 -14.65 -0.11 10.03
C PHE A 76 -13.57 -0.36 8.99
N ILE A 77 -13.73 0.26 7.83
CA ILE A 77 -12.74 0.29 6.77
C ILE A 77 -11.51 1.04 7.28
N ARG A 78 -10.32 0.47 7.05
CA ARG A 78 -9.05 1.11 7.42
C ARG A 78 -8.96 2.50 6.79
N LYS A 79 -8.48 3.47 7.55
CA LYS A 79 -8.24 4.83 7.05
C LYS A 79 -6.80 5.23 7.25
N VAL A 80 -6.21 5.82 6.22
CA VAL A 80 -4.86 6.39 6.27
C VAL A 80 -5.00 7.90 6.24
N VAL A 81 -4.36 8.58 7.19
CA VAL A 81 -4.42 10.03 7.36
C VAL A 81 -3.01 10.55 7.56
N THR A 82 -2.65 11.65 6.90
CA THR A 82 -1.35 12.28 7.14
C THR A 82 -1.40 13.15 8.39
N VAL A 83 -0.27 13.27 9.10
CA VAL A 83 -0.18 14.13 10.29
C VAL A 83 -0.55 15.57 9.96
N HIS A 84 -0.16 16.06 8.79
CA HIS A 84 -0.54 17.39 8.33
C HIS A 84 -2.07 17.59 8.28
N GLN A 85 -2.83 16.59 7.83
CA GLN A 85 -4.31 16.66 7.84
C GLN A 85 -4.85 16.71 9.28
N LEU A 86 -4.26 15.95 10.20
CA LEU A 86 -4.66 15.93 11.61
C LEU A 86 -4.37 17.25 12.33
N MET A 87 -3.34 17.99 11.90
CA MET A 87 -3.05 19.32 12.44
C MET A 87 -4.10 20.36 12.03
N VAL A 88 -4.71 20.21 10.85
CA VAL A 88 -5.79 21.09 10.38
C VAL A 88 -7.12 20.68 10.98
N ASN A 89 -7.40 19.37 11.00
CA ASN A 89 -8.61 18.81 11.59
C ASN A 89 -8.26 17.53 12.36
N PRO A 90 -8.30 17.56 13.71
CA PRO A 90 -7.94 16.42 14.54
C PRO A 90 -9.02 15.32 14.56
N VAL A 91 -10.13 15.46 13.83
CA VAL A 91 -11.23 14.49 13.81
C VAL A 91 -11.14 13.59 12.58
N VAL A 92 -11.06 12.29 12.82
CA VAL A 92 -11.03 11.24 11.78
C VAL A 92 -12.34 10.48 11.77
N GLN A 93 -13.10 10.63 10.68
CA GLN A 93 -14.32 9.85 10.45
C GLN A 93 -13.99 8.49 9.81
N LEU A 94 -14.49 7.41 10.40
CA LEU A 94 -14.42 6.05 9.86
C LEU A 94 -15.74 5.63 9.21
N GLU A 95 -15.63 4.82 8.16
CA GLU A 95 -16.76 4.24 7.43
C GLU A 95 -16.92 2.78 7.79
N ILE A 96 -18.17 2.34 7.96
CA ILE A 96 -18.47 0.96 8.37
C ILE A 96 -18.05 0.01 7.26
N ASP A 97 -17.38 -1.08 7.63
CA ASP A 97 -17.06 -2.16 6.70
C ASP A 97 -18.29 -3.05 6.50
N THR A 98 -19.22 -2.59 5.64
CA THR A 98 -20.38 -3.39 5.26
C THR A 98 -20.03 -4.29 4.08
N ILE A 99 -19.86 -5.59 4.34
CA ILE A 99 -19.80 -6.58 3.26
C ILE A 99 -21.21 -6.74 2.70
N ASN A 100 -21.44 -6.25 1.48
CA ASN A 100 -22.70 -6.46 0.77
C ASN A 100 -22.76 -7.93 0.28
N ILE A 101 -23.31 -8.81 1.11
CA ILE A 101 -23.51 -10.21 0.75
C ILE A 101 -24.70 -10.28 -0.21
N ARG A 102 -24.44 -10.64 -1.47
CA ARG A 102 -25.50 -10.87 -2.44
C ARG A 102 -26.32 -12.09 -2.01
N SER A 103 -27.63 -11.91 -1.83
CA SER A 103 -28.55 -13.02 -1.59
C SER A 103 -28.56 -13.95 -2.81
N VAL A 104 -28.22 -15.22 -2.62
CA VAL A 104 -28.40 -16.25 -3.64
C VAL A 104 -29.82 -16.77 -3.51
N ASN A 105 -30.65 -16.49 -4.52
CA ASN A 105 -32.00 -17.04 -4.57
C ASN A 105 -31.91 -18.50 -5.01
N VAL A 106 -32.19 -19.43 -4.10
CA VAL A 106 -32.19 -20.87 -4.37
C VAL A 106 -33.63 -21.29 -4.66
N SER A 107 -33.95 -21.47 -5.94
CA SER A 107 -35.25 -22.02 -6.38
C SER A 107 -35.21 -23.56 -6.34
N ALA A 108 -36.29 -24.19 -5.86
CA ALA A 108 -36.44 -25.65 -5.81
C ALA A 108 -36.53 -26.33 -7.19
N SER A 109 -36.69 -25.57 -8.27
CA SER A 109 -36.63 -26.10 -9.63
C SER A 109 -35.21 -26.58 -9.93
N GLN A 110 -35.01 -27.89 -10.05
CA GLN A 110 -33.80 -28.46 -10.62
C GLN A 110 -33.63 -27.90 -12.03
N ARG A 111 -32.70 -26.95 -12.20
CA ARG A 111 -32.23 -26.60 -13.54
C ARG A 111 -31.59 -27.83 -14.12
N THR A 112 -32.14 -28.35 -15.21
CA THR A 112 -31.57 -29.50 -15.90
C THR A 112 -30.18 -29.14 -16.41
N ASP A 113 -29.29 -30.12 -16.53
CA ASP A 113 -27.94 -29.87 -17.09
C ASP A 113 -28.01 -29.27 -18.50
N TYR A 114 -29.09 -29.57 -19.23
CA TYR A 114 -29.42 -28.95 -20.50
C TYR A 114 -29.66 -27.43 -20.40
N GLU A 115 -30.49 -26.96 -19.45
CA GLU A 115 -30.74 -25.53 -19.26
C GLU A 115 -29.48 -24.76 -18.83
N LYS A 116 -28.65 -25.37 -17.98
CA LYS A 116 -27.33 -24.82 -17.61
C LYS A 116 -26.38 -24.75 -18.80
N ALA A 117 -26.33 -25.81 -19.61
CA ALA A 117 -25.52 -25.83 -20.83
C ALA A 117 -26.00 -24.76 -21.82
N MET A 118 -27.31 -24.62 -22.02
CA MET A 118 -27.88 -23.63 -22.93
C MET A 118 -27.60 -22.19 -22.47
N THR A 119 -27.76 -21.89 -21.17
CA THR A 119 -27.42 -20.56 -20.64
C THR A 119 -25.92 -20.26 -20.71
N ASN A 120 -25.04 -21.26 -20.58
CA ASN A 120 -23.61 -21.09 -20.77
C ASN A 120 -23.26 -20.89 -22.26
N ILE A 121 -23.90 -21.61 -23.18
CA ILE A 121 -23.73 -21.46 -24.63
C ILE A 121 -24.19 -20.06 -25.08
N GLN A 122 -25.36 -19.59 -24.63
CA GLN A 122 -25.84 -18.23 -24.88
C GLN A 122 -24.90 -17.15 -24.30
N ARG A 123 -24.21 -17.46 -23.20
CA ARG A 123 -23.20 -16.57 -22.62
C ARG A 123 -21.89 -16.56 -23.41
N ILE A 124 -21.59 -17.63 -24.14
CA ILE A 124 -20.46 -17.74 -25.07
C ILE A 124 -20.78 -17.05 -26.41
N GLU A 125 -22.06 -17.05 -26.84
CA GLU A 125 -22.53 -16.33 -28.04
C GLU A 125 -22.56 -14.80 -27.89
N PHE A 126 -22.29 -14.26 -26.70
CA PHE A 126 -22.08 -12.81 -26.53
C PHE A 126 -20.73 -12.41 -27.14
N ASP A 127 -20.73 -12.15 -28.45
CA ASP A 127 -19.61 -11.54 -29.15
C ASP A 127 -19.57 -10.05 -28.80
N PHE A 128 -18.48 -9.59 -28.18
CA PHE A 128 -18.27 -8.18 -27.85
C PHE A 128 -18.04 -7.31 -29.10
N ARG A 129 -17.94 -7.92 -30.28
CA ARG A 129 -17.77 -7.21 -31.55
C ARG A 129 -19.10 -6.60 -31.98
N PRO A 130 -19.11 -5.31 -32.36
CA PRO A 130 -20.32 -4.65 -32.84
C PRO A 130 -20.86 -5.37 -34.08
N SER A 131 -22.10 -5.82 -34.02
CA SER A 131 -22.83 -6.42 -35.14
C SER A 131 -23.28 -5.32 -36.11
N PRO A 132 -23.42 -5.63 -37.43
CA PRO A 132 -24.04 -4.71 -38.38
C PRO A 132 -25.44 -4.22 -37.96
N GLU A 133 -26.15 -4.99 -37.12
CA GLU A 133 -27.49 -4.72 -36.63
C GLU A 133 -27.55 -3.77 -35.42
N ASP A 134 -26.43 -3.49 -34.75
CA ASP A 134 -26.39 -2.69 -33.51
C ASP A 134 -26.56 -1.17 -33.71
N GLY A 135 -26.93 -0.72 -34.93
CA GLY A 135 -27.27 0.68 -35.22
C GLY A 135 -26.11 1.69 -35.14
N PHE A 136 -24.88 1.23 -34.91
CA PHE A 136 -23.69 2.09 -34.88
C PHE A 136 -23.39 2.73 -36.24
N THR A 137 -22.93 3.98 -36.22
CA THR A 137 -22.32 4.59 -37.41
C THR A 137 -20.97 3.94 -37.72
N GLU A 138 -20.52 3.99 -38.97
CA GLU A 138 -19.26 3.36 -39.40
C GLU A 138 -18.04 3.85 -38.60
N SER A 139 -18.02 5.14 -38.23
CA SER A 139 -16.97 5.74 -37.40
C SER A 139 -16.96 5.23 -35.96
N GLU A 140 -18.14 4.99 -35.37
CA GLU A 140 -18.28 4.44 -34.01
C GLU A 140 -17.83 2.98 -33.97
N ARG A 141 -18.15 2.19 -34.99
CA ARG A 141 -17.66 0.81 -35.13
C ARG A 141 -16.15 0.74 -35.21
N MET A 142 -15.55 1.61 -36.03
CA MET A 142 -14.09 1.69 -36.15
C MET A 142 -13.43 2.07 -34.82
N LYS A 143 -14.02 3.00 -34.07
CA LYS A 143 -13.51 3.41 -32.76
C LYS A 143 -13.53 2.27 -31.73
N VAL A 144 -14.61 1.50 -31.68
CA VAL A 144 -14.74 0.35 -30.76
C VAL A 144 -13.75 -0.76 -31.15
N LEU A 145 -13.60 -1.04 -32.45
CA LEU A 145 -12.61 -2.00 -32.94
C LEU A 145 -11.18 -1.58 -32.57
N MET A 146 -10.81 -0.32 -32.81
CA MET A 146 -9.49 0.21 -32.44
C MET A 146 -9.23 0.10 -30.93
N GLN A 147 -10.21 0.47 -30.10
CA GLN A 147 -10.06 0.36 -28.65
C GLN A 147 -9.86 -1.08 -28.17
N SER A 148 -10.56 -2.04 -28.79
CA SER A 148 -10.42 -3.46 -28.46
C SER A 148 -9.07 -4.03 -28.89
N GLU A 149 -8.57 -3.65 -30.06
CA GLU A 149 -7.25 -4.08 -30.54
C GLU A 149 -6.12 -3.48 -29.70
N ASP A 150 -6.20 -2.19 -29.35
CA ASP A 150 -5.23 -1.53 -28.47
C ASP A 150 -5.16 -2.20 -27.09
N GLU A 151 -6.30 -2.61 -26.54
CA GLU A 151 -6.34 -3.31 -25.25
C GLU A 151 -5.69 -4.69 -25.34
N ILE A 152 -5.96 -5.47 -26.39
CA ILE A 152 -5.32 -6.76 -26.63
C ILE A 152 -3.80 -6.60 -26.85
N GLN A 153 -3.39 -5.58 -27.60
CA GLN A 153 -1.97 -5.25 -27.80
C GLN A 153 -1.29 -4.84 -26.48
N ARG A 154 -1.97 -4.06 -25.64
CA ARG A 154 -1.43 -3.66 -24.32
C ARG A 154 -1.29 -4.84 -23.38
N VAL A 155 -2.29 -5.72 -23.33
CA VAL A 155 -2.26 -6.93 -22.48
C VAL A 155 -1.19 -7.90 -22.98
N SER A 156 -1.12 -8.16 -24.28
CA SER A 156 -0.06 -9.01 -24.87
C SER A 156 1.34 -8.43 -24.67
N ALA A 157 1.54 -7.13 -24.86
CA ALA A 157 2.81 -6.45 -24.56
C ALA A 157 3.19 -6.53 -23.08
N SER A 158 2.21 -6.44 -22.17
CA SER A 158 2.45 -6.58 -20.73
C SER A 158 2.77 -8.02 -20.29
N SER A 159 2.38 -9.01 -21.09
CA SER A 159 2.58 -10.44 -20.81
C SER A 159 4.00 -10.93 -21.10
N VAL A 160 4.84 -10.13 -21.77
CA VAL A 160 6.26 -10.42 -22.00
C VAL A 160 7.12 -9.56 -21.06
N SER A 161 7.17 -9.92 -19.78
CA SER A 161 8.20 -9.42 -18.86
C SER A 161 9.02 -10.58 -18.29
N LEU A 162 9.76 -11.27 -19.15
CA LEU A 162 10.82 -12.18 -18.72
C LEU A 162 12.07 -11.36 -18.44
N VAL A 163 12.29 -11.07 -17.14
CA VAL A 163 13.53 -10.53 -16.54
C VAL A 163 13.80 -9.04 -16.79
N ARG A 164 13.46 -8.21 -15.79
CA ARG A 164 14.02 -6.85 -15.68
C ARG A 164 15.41 -6.96 -15.07
N PHE A 165 16.45 -6.79 -15.89
CA PHE A 165 17.83 -6.67 -15.43
C PHE A 165 18.10 -5.19 -15.11
N SER A 166 18.12 -4.83 -13.83
CA SER A 166 18.55 -3.48 -13.40
C SER A 166 20.01 -3.54 -12.93
N PRO A 167 20.95 -2.88 -13.64
CA PRO A 167 22.36 -2.84 -13.22
C PRO A 167 22.53 -2.32 -11.78
N SER A 168 21.66 -1.39 -11.36
CA SER A 168 21.69 -0.83 -10.01
C SER A 168 21.29 -1.82 -8.92
N GLU A 169 20.34 -2.73 -9.18
CA GLU A 169 19.93 -3.77 -8.23
C GLU A 169 21.00 -4.86 -8.08
N GLU A 170 21.66 -5.25 -9.17
CA GLU A 170 22.78 -6.20 -9.12
C GLU A 170 24.01 -5.62 -8.39
N ILE A 171 24.31 -4.34 -8.61
CA ILE A 171 25.38 -3.64 -7.86
C ILE A 171 25.03 -3.55 -6.36
N GLY A 172 23.77 -3.26 -6.02
CA GLY A 172 23.31 -3.25 -4.62
C GLY A 172 23.46 -4.61 -3.93
N LYS A 173 23.13 -5.71 -4.62
CA LYS A 173 23.33 -7.08 -4.11
C LYS A 173 24.82 -7.40 -3.88
N LEU A 174 25.71 -6.97 -4.76
CA LEU A 174 27.16 -7.15 -4.60
C LEU A 174 27.72 -6.39 -3.40
N ILE A 175 27.27 -5.15 -3.18
CA ILE A 175 27.69 -4.32 -2.04
C ILE A 175 27.22 -4.95 -0.72
N SER A 176 25.96 -5.40 -0.65
CA SER A 176 25.41 -6.02 0.56
C SER A 176 26.11 -7.33 0.94
N LYS A 177 26.46 -8.18 -0.04
CA LYS A 177 27.27 -9.40 0.17
C LYS A 177 28.66 -9.10 0.73
N ARG A 178 29.34 -8.06 0.23
CA ARG A 178 30.66 -7.65 0.75
C ARG A 178 30.58 -7.14 2.19
N LYS A 179 29.51 -6.42 2.54
CA LYS A 179 29.30 -5.92 3.90
C LYS A 179 29.07 -7.06 4.91
N LYS A 180 28.17 -8.00 4.58
CA LYS A 180 27.92 -9.20 5.41
C LYS A 180 29.18 -10.07 5.61
N LYS A 181 30.04 -10.19 4.59
CA LYS A 181 31.31 -10.94 4.71
C LYS A 181 32.34 -10.24 5.62
N LYS A 182 32.33 -8.91 5.70
CA LYS A 182 33.17 -8.16 6.65
C LYS A 182 32.67 -8.32 8.08
N GLU A 183 31.36 -8.25 8.30
CA GLU A 183 30.74 -8.45 9.62
C GLU A 183 30.98 -9.87 10.13
N ALA A 184 30.82 -10.91 9.29
CA ALA A 184 31.07 -12.30 9.69
C ALA A 184 32.53 -12.59 10.12
N ARG A 185 33.51 -11.86 9.56
CA ARG A 185 34.93 -11.98 9.94
C ARG A 185 35.25 -11.35 11.31
N GLN A 186 34.40 -10.45 11.80
CA GLN A 186 34.57 -9.84 13.13
C GLN A 186 34.08 -10.77 14.26
N PHE A 187 33.26 -11.78 13.94
CA PHE A 187 32.72 -12.73 14.91
C PHE A 187 33.42 -14.11 14.90
N SER A 188 34.37 -14.37 13.99
CA SER A 188 35.19 -15.58 14.03
C SER A 188 36.39 -15.38 14.97
N SER A 189 36.13 -15.48 16.28
CA SER A 189 37.16 -15.69 17.30
C SER A 189 37.74 -17.09 17.11
N SER A 190 38.99 -17.17 16.63
CA SER A 190 39.80 -18.36 16.80
C SER A 190 40.22 -18.43 18.28
N LYS A 191 39.74 -19.46 18.99
CA LYS A 191 40.42 -19.94 20.21
C LYS A 191 41.83 -20.36 19.81
N GLU A 192 42.83 -19.57 20.18
CA GLU A 192 44.19 -20.08 20.35
C GLU A 192 44.16 -20.99 21.57
N THR A 193 44.23 -22.30 21.35
CA THR A 193 44.59 -23.28 22.37
C THR A 193 46.09 -23.17 22.60
N GLU A 194 46.47 -22.59 23.73
CA GLU A 194 47.77 -22.84 24.36
C GLU A 194 47.85 -24.32 24.74
N GLU A 195 48.63 -25.12 24.00
CA GLU A 195 49.14 -26.39 24.51
C GLU A 195 50.50 -26.12 25.15
N LYS A 196 50.54 -26.23 26.49
CA LYS A 196 51.75 -26.41 27.28
C LYS A 196 52.04 -27.90 27.37
N GLU A 197 53.21 -28.32 26.91
CA GLU A 197 54.13 -29.24 27.60
C GLU A 197 55.53 -29.17 26.97
#